data_AF-A0A9J6DPY3-F1
#
_entry.id   AF-A0A9J6DPY3-F1
#
_cell.length_a   1.000
_cell.length_b   1.000
_cell.length_c   1.000
_cell.angle_alpha   90.00
_cell.angle_beta   90.00
_cell.angle_gamma   90.00
#
_symmetry.space_group_name_H-M   'P 1'
#
loop_
_entity.id
_entity.type
_entity.pdbx_description
1 polymer ?
#
loop_
_entity_poly.entity_id
_entity_poly.type
_entity_poly.pdbx_seq_one_letter_code
_entity_poly.pdbx_strand_id
1 'polypeptide(L)'
;MTPSSRGTSHAFHGLLLLSWVIQWSSCAPSCFYSTGPSGQVTYTCSELRSSADLLDNFKPNRTAGEGGRIKLLLENSVFERVPQGLFDGLGVSTLQLDNVELTGSWSPTEPTPLRGLESTLQKVVFSHNSTVPRNWAFFFAGMTELVEMVFFDMSGLRFTSSSQGGLPRTLRKLHLVRSSITSVDDYWLSSLVDLQTLSLRHVNLTAFARTSVANGGRQAGDAAAGVRRL
;
A
#
# COMPACT_ATOMS: atom_id res chain seq x y z
N MET A 1 -48.96 -17.48 -73.34
CA MET A 1 -48.50 -18.89 -73.33
C MET A 1 -46.99 -18.88 -73.20
N THR A 2 -46.48 -19.53 -72.16
CA THR A 2 -45.08 -19.77 -71.75
C THR A 2 -44.25 -20.51 -72.83
N PRO A 3 -42.90 -20.71 -72.75
CA PRO A 3 -42.03 -20.68 -71.54
C PRO A 3 -40.57 -20.17 -71.69
N SER A 4 -39.84 -20.21 -70.56
CA SER A 4 -38.48 -20.77 -70.40
C SER A 4 -37.25 -19.84 -70.23
N SER A 5 -36.89 -19.62 -68.95
CA SER A 5 -35.59 -19.87 -68.29
C SER A 5 -34.26 -19.78 -69.08
N ARG A 6 -33.36 -18.86 -68.67
CA ARG A 6 -32.07 -19.08 -67.96
C ARG A 6 -31.17 -17.83 -68.11
N GLY A 7 -30.48 -17.44 -67.04
CA GLY A 7 -29.42 -16.42 -67.12
C GLY A 7 -28.93 -15.94 -65.75
N THR A 8 -27.92 -16.63 -65.22
CA THR A 8 -27.09 -16.27 -64.05
C THR A 8 -26.32 -14.97 -64.27
N SER A 9 -26.13 -14.14 -63.24
CA SER A 9 -24.79 -13.60 -62.93
C SER A 9 -24.73 -12.95 -61.55
N HIS A 10 -23.69 -13.32 -60.81
CA HIS A 10 -23.30 -12.83 -59.51
C HIS A 10 -22.64 -11.45 -59.59
N ALA A 11 -22.90 -10.60 -58.60
CA ALA A 11 -21.94 -9.59 -58.14
C ALA A 11 -22.27 -9.16 -56.71
N PHE A 12 -21.98 -10.01 -55.74
CA PHE A 12 -21.83 -9.59 -54.34
C PHE A 12 -20.47 -8.92 -54.22
N HIS A 13 -20.44 -7.58 -54.25
CA HIS A 13 -19.25 -6.83 -53.87
C HIS A 13 -19.07 -6.88 -52.35
N GLY A 14 -18.14 -7.73 -51.92
CA GLY A 14 -17.71 -7.85 -50.53
C GLY A 14 -17.02 -6.57 -50.07
N LEU A 15 -17.64 -5.87 -49.13
CA LEU A 15 -16.99 -4.91 -48.27
C LEU A 15 -16.13 -5.68 -47.25
N LEU A 16 -14.81 -5.68 -47.49
CA LEU A 16 -13.80 -6.12 -46.53
C LEU A 16 -13.80 -5.14 -45.35
N LEU A 17 -14.48 -5.52 -44.26
CA LEU A 17 -14.30 -4.89 -42.95
C LEU A 17 -12.94 -5.32 -42.39
N LEU A 18 -11.92 -4.48 -42.58
CA LEU A 18 -10.68 -4.51 -41.82
C LEU A 18 -11.01 -4.15 -40.37
N SER A 19 -11.44 -5.14 -39.57
CA SER A 19 -11.51 -4.98 -38.12
C SER A 19 -10.08 -4.82 -37.61
N TRP A 20 -9.71 -3.60 -37.28
CA TRP A 20 -8.58 -3.32 -36.40
C TRP A 20 -8.89 -4.00 -35.07
N VAL A 21 -8.32 -5.19 -34.86
CA VAL A 21 -8.19 -5.74 -33.51
C VAL A 21 -7.18 -4.83 -32.83
N ILE A 22 -7.69 -3.81 -32.16
CA ILE A 22 -6.92 -3.10 -31.15
C ILE A 22 -6.65 -4.17 -30.10
N GLN A 23 -5.46 -4.75 -30.17
CA GLN A 23 -4.98 -5.70 -29.20
C GLN A 23 -4.78 -4.90 -27.93
N TRP A 24 -5.85 -4.85 -27.12
CA TRP A 24 -5.79 -4.35 -25.77
C TRP A 24 -4.69 -5.18 -25.12
N SER A 25 -3.54 -4.56 -24.89
CA SER A 25 -2.51 -5.10 -24.02
C SER A 25 -3.12 -5.09 -22.63
N SER A 26 -4.00 -6.05 -22.36
CA SER A 26 -4.45 -6.33 -21.01
C SER A 26 -3.24 -6.89 -20.31
N CYS A 27 -2.50 -6.01 -19.64
CA CYS A 27 -1.38 -6.40 -18.78
C CYS A 27 -1.90 -7.51 -17.86
N ALA A 28 -1.34 -8.70 -18.01
CA ALA A 28 -1.73 -9.85 -17.22
C ALA A 28 -1.16 -9.68 -15.79
N PRO A 29 -1.88 -10.14 -14.76
CA PRO A 29 -1.34 -10.16 -13.40
C PRO A 29 -0.02 -10.93 -13.41
N SER A 30 1.00 -10.38 -12.76
CA SER A 30 2.31 -11.01 -12.74
C SER A 30 3.05 -10.73 -11.44
N CYS A 31 3.90 -11.67 -11.05
CA CYS A 31 4.86 -11.48 -9.99
C CYS A 31 6.22 -11.97 -10.46
N PHE A 32 7.26 -11.17 -10.25
CA PHE A 32 8.64 -11.57 -10.50
C PHE A 32 9.51 -11.16 -9.32
N TYR A 33 10.70 -11.77 -9.22
CA TYR A 33 11.68 -11.36 -8.24
C TYR A 33 12.95 -10.87 -8.92
N SER A 34 13.62 -9.94 -8.25
CA SER A 34 14.94 -9.46 -8.62
C SER A 34 15.82 -9.46 -7.38
N THR A 35 17.13 -9.58 -7.57
CA THR A 35 18.11 -9.48 -6.49
C THR A 35 18.91 -8.20 -6.71
N GLY A 36 18.84 -7.29 -5.74
CA GLY A 36 19.62 -6.06 -5.78
C GLY A 36 21.11 -6.29 -5.52
N PRO A 37 21.96 -5.28 -5.76
CA PRO A 37 23.41 -5.38 -5.53
C PRO A 37 23.80 -5.70 -4.09
N SER A 38 22.94 -5.36 -3.12
CA SER A 38 23.11 -5.67 -1.70
C SER A 38 22.69 -7.08 -1.31
N GLY A 39 22.26 -7.91 -2.27
CA GLY A 39 21.68 -9.23 -2.00
C GLY A 39 20.22 -9.17 -1.50
N GLN A 40 19.61 -7.98 -1.42
CA GLN A 40 18.19 -7.86 -1.09
C GLN A 40 17.33 -8.40 -2.23
N VAL A 41 16.47 -9.37 -1.91
CA VAL A 41 15.49 -9.92 -2.84
C VAL A 41 14.23 -9.04 -2.82
N THR A 42 13.83 -8.55 -3.98
CA THR A 42 12.59 -7.79 -4.17
C THR A 42 11.63 -8.59 -5.02
N TYR A 43 10.47 -8.94 -4.47
CA TYR A 43 9.32 -9.43 -5.22
C TYR A 43 8.46 -8.25 -5.64
N THR A 44 8.18 -8.15 -6.93
CA THR A 44 7.28 -7.14 -7.50
C THR A 44 6.10 -7.86 -8.11
N CYS A 45 4.91 -7.55 -7.63
CA CYS A 45 3.66 -8.04 -8.18
C CYS A 45 2.84 -6.86 -8.71
N SER A 46 2.34 -6.98 -9.93
CA SER A 46 1.65 -5.91 -10.63
C SER A 46 0.36 -6.38 -11.28
N GLU A 47 -0.57 -5.45 -11.49
CA GLU A 47 -1.80 -5.67 -12.28
C GLU A 47 -2.70 -6.79 -11.73
N LEU A 48 -2.63 -7.04 -10.41
CA LEU A 48 -3.48 -8.02 -9.73
C LEU A 48 -4.90 -7.48 -9.65
N ARG A 49 -5.89 -8.31 -9.97
CA ARG A 49 -7.31 -7.93 -10.00
C ARG A 49 -8.17 -8.66 -8.97
N SER A 50 -7.57 -9.62 -8.29
CA SER A 50 -8.22 -10.44 -7.27
C SER A 50 -7.20 -10.98 -6.27
N SER A 51 -7.71 -11.39 -5.11
CA SER A 51 -6.90 -12.07 -4.08
C SER A 51 -6.33 -13.41 -4.60
N ALA A 52 -7.02 -14.04 -5.55
CA ALA A 52 -6.58 -15.26 -6.22
C ALA A 52 -5.37 -15.01 -7.13
N ASP A 53 -5.34 -13.90 -7.88
CA ASP A 53 -4.19 -13.55 -8.70
C ASP A 53 -2.92 -13.42 -7.86
N LEU A 54 -3.03 -12.82 -6.67
CA LEU A 54 -1.90 -12.71 -5.76
C LEU A 54 -1.41 -14.10 -5.33
N LEU A 55 -2.32 -15.01 -4.97
CA LEU A 55 -1.97 -16.37 -4.56
C LEU A 55 -1.35 -17.19 -5.71
N ASP A 56 -1.89 -17.06 -6.92
CA ASP A 56 -1.48 -17.84 -8.08
C ASP A 56 -0.15 -17.37 -8.68
N ASN A 57 0.17 -16.07 -8.55
CA ASN A 57 1.37 -15.48 -9.09
C ASN A 57 2.50 -15.32 -8.06
N PHE A 58 2.18 -15.04 -6.79
CA PHE A 58 3.20 -14.89 -5.75
C PHE A 58 3.67 -16.25 -5.23
N LYS A 59 4.73 -16.78 -5.87
CA LYS A 59 5.36 -18.06 -5.54
C LYS A 59 6.78 -17.85 -4.99
N PRO A 60 6.93 -17.33 -3.76
CA PRO A 60 8.23 -17.06 -3.17
C PRO A 60 8.98 -18.36 -2.88
N ASN A 61 10.29 -18.33 -3.02
CA ASN A 61 11.14 -19.42 -2.58
C ASN A 61 11.23 -19.44 -1.04
N ARG A 62 10.49 -20.36 -0.41
CA ARG A 62 10.44 -20.52 1.05
C ARG A 62 11.65 -21.25 1.64
N THR A 63 12.44 -21.94 0.80
CA THR A 63 13.62 -22.69 1.24
C THR A 63 14.92 -21.89 1.10
N ALA A 64 14.87 -20.69 0.52
CA ALA A 64 15.95 -19.71 0.57
C ALA A 64 16.04 -19.09 1.97
N GLY A 65 16.30 -19.95 2.95
CA GLY A 65 16.40 -19.60 4.36
C GLY A 65 17.63 -18.74 4.64
N GLU A 66 17.44 -17.81 5.57
CA GLU A 66 18.45 -17.41 6.56
C GLU A 66 19.49 -16.35 6.18
N GLY A 67 19.12 -15.35 5.34
CA GLY A 67 19.93 -14.12 5.32
C GLY A 67 19.36 -12.92 4.57
N GLY A 68 18.52 -13.17 3.56
CA GLY A 68 17.96 -12.10 2.72
C GLY A 68 16.68 -11.51 3.30
N ARG A 69 16.74 -10.28 3.80
CA ARG A 69 15.53 -9.49 4.10
C ARG A 69 14.75 -9.24 2.80
N ILE A 70 13.53 -9.75 2.69
CA ILE A 70 12.72 -9.61 1.48
C ILE A 70 12.03 -8.24 1.47
N LYS A 71 11.97 -7.62 0.30
CA LYS A 71 11.06 -6.52 -0.03
C LYS A 71 9.92 -7.06 -0.90
N LEU A 72 8.68 -6.83 -0.51
CA LEU A 72 7.51 -7.07 -1.34
C LEU A 72 6.93 -5.74 -1.80
N LEU A 73 6.87 -5.55 -3.12
CA LEU A 73 6.21 -4.45 -3.80
C LEU A 73 4.94 -4.99 -4.48
N LEU A 74 3.78 -4.49 -4.07
CA LEU A 74 2.53 -4.66 -4.79
C LEU A 74 2.26 -3.33 -5.50
N GLU A 75 2.09 -3.34 -6.81
CA GLU A 75 1.88 -2.13 -7.60
C GLU A 75 0.70 -2.23 -8.57
N ASN A 76 0.02 -1.10 -8.82
CA ASN A 76 -1.06 -0.98 -9.82
C ASN A 76 -2.07 -2.13 -9.73
N SER A 77 -2.56 -2.40 -8.54
CA SER A 77 -3.33 -3.62 -8.24
C SER A 77 -4.61 -3.29 -7.48
N VAL A 78 -5.69 -3.99 -7.80
CA VAL A 78 -6.99 -3.83 -7.16
C VAL A 78 -7.47 -5.21 -6.75
N PHE A 79 -7.50 -5.51 -5.45
CA PHE A 79 -7.92 -6.83 -4.97
C PHE A 79 -8.62 -6.74 -3.62
N GLU A 80 -9.37 -7.77 -3.26
CA GLU A 80 -10.27 -7.71 -2.10
C GLU A 80 -9.50 -7.73 -0.79
N ARG A 81 -8.53 -8.64 -0.66
CA ARG A 81 -7.75 -8.80 0.58
C ARG A 81 -6.44 -9.51 0.30
N VAL A 82 -5.50 -9.36 1.23
CA VAL A 82 -4.32 -10.24 1.26
C VAL A 82 -4.78 -11.64 1.70
N PRO A 83 -4.51 -12.71 0.92
CA PRO A 83 -4.82 -14.08 1.32
C PRO A 83 -4.18 -14.47 2.66
N GLN A 84 -4.89 -15.24 3.47
CA GLN A 84 -4.36 -15.72 4.75
C GLN A 84 -3.16 -16.66 4.53
N GLY A 85 -2.15 -16.54 5.38
CA GLY A 85 -0.94 -17.37 5.33
C GLY A 85 -0.02 -17.08 4.15
N LEU A 86 -0.31 -16.05 3.33
CA LEU A 86 0.55 -15.65 2.20
C LEU A 86 2.00 -15.42 2.64
N PHE A 87 2.18 -14.89 3.85
CA PHE A 87 3.47 -14.52 4.40
C PHE A 87 4.10 -15.56 5.32
N ASP A 88 3.44 -16.69 5.57
CA ASP A 88 3.93 -17.69 6.51
C ASP A 88 5.29 -18.23 6.06
N GLY A 89 6.26 -18.18 6.99
CA GLY A 89 7.64 -18.61 6.74
C GLY A 89 8.45 -17.69 5.83
N LEU A 90 7.98 -16.47 5.54
CA LEU A 90 8.70 -15.48 4.74
C LEU A 90 9.38 -14.43 5.61
N GLY A 91 10.63 -14.09 5.27
CA GLY A 91 11.37 -12.97 5.88
C GLY A 91 11.05 -11.61 5.27
N VAL A 92 9.77 -11.27 5.05
CA VAL A 92 9.41 -9.95 4.48
C VAL A 92 9.68 -8.85 5.50
N SER A 93 10.62 -7.99 5.16
CA SER A 93 11.07 -6.87 5.98
C SER A 93 10.50 -5.53 5.55
N THR A 94 10.15 -5.41 4.27
CA THR A 94 9.57 -4.20 3.69
C THR A 94 8.36 -4.58 2.87
N LEU A 95 7.21 -4.02 3.21
CA LEU A 95 5.98 -4.10 2.42
C LEU A 95 5.70 -2.73 1.79
N GLN A 96 5.64 -2.67 0.47
CA GLN A 96 5.29 -1.46 -0.27
C GLN A 96 4.01 -1.72 -1.06
N LEU A 97 3.01 -0.87 -0.83
CA LEU A 97 1.77 -0.80 -1.57
C LEU A 97 1.83 0.47 -2.42
N ASP A 98 1.81 0.29 -3.74
CA ASP A 98 1.96 1.38 -4.69
C ASP A 98 0.81 1.45 -5.69
N ASN A 99 -0.04 2.47 -5.61
CA ASN A 99 -1.31 2.50 -6.36
C ASN A 99 -2.10 1.18 -6.18
N VAL A 100 -2.24 0.73 -4.93
CA VAL A 100 -2.96 -0.50 -4.57
C VAL A 100 -4.29 -0.19 -3.92
N GLU A 101 -5.38 -0.73 -4.45
CA GLU A 101 -6.71 -0.63 -3.87
C GLU A 101 -7.13 -1.95 -3.21
N LEU A 102 -7.44 -1.89 -1.91
CA LEU A 102 -7.97 -3.02 -1.16
C LEU A 102 -9.48 -2.83 -0.96
N THR A 103 -10.29 -3.59 -1.69
CA THR A 103 -11.75 -3.36 -1.78
C THR A 103 -12.57 -4.12 -0.75
N GLY A 104 -11.98 -5.11 -0.07
CA GLY A 104 -12.66 -5.95 0.89
C GLY A 104 -12.97 -5.24 2.21
N SER A 105 -14.06 -5.64 2.85
CA SER A 105 -14.35 -5.28 4.24
C SER A 105 -13.61 -6.22 5.19
N TRP A 106 -12.98 -5.66 6.23
CA TRP A 106 -12.36 -6.43 7.31
C TRP A 106 -13.20 -6.39 8.57
N SER A 107 -13.38 -7.55 9.20
CA SER A 107 -13.96 -7.62 10.54
C SER A 107 -12.87 -7.45 11.59
N PRO A 108 -13.10 -6.70 12.70
CA PRO A 108 -12.16 -6.63 13.81
C PRO A 108 -11.87 -8.00 14.48
N THR A 109 -12.72 -9.00 14.25
CA THR A 109 -12.58 -10.35 14.79
C THR A 109 -11.71 -11.26 13.92
N GLU A 110 -11.38 -10.85 12.70
CA GLU A 110 -10.50 -11.61 11.82
C GLU A 110 -9.03 -11.50 12.29
N PRO A 111 -8.16 -12.43 11.91
CA PRO A 111 -6.72 -12.22 12.07
C PRO A 111 -6.25 -11.07 11.16
N THR A 112 -5.14 -10.43 11.54
CA THR A 112 -4.50 -9.40 10.71
C THR A 112 -4.21 -9.95 9.29
N PRO A 113 -4.39 -9.14 8.23
CA PRO A 113 -3.99 -9.52 6.87
C PRO A 113 -2.47 -9.68 6.71
N LEU A 114 -1.68 -9.24 7.70
CA LEU A 114 -0.22 -9.33 7.71
C LEU A 114 0.30 -10.50 8.56
N ARG A 115 -0.56 -11.48 8.88
CA ARG A 115 -0.16 -12.67 9.65
C ARG A 115 1.05 -13.35 9.00
N GLY A 116 2.03 -13.74 9.81
CA GLY A 116 3.31 -14.31 9.40
C GLY A 116 4.45 -13.29 9.34
N LEU A 117 4.15 -11.99 9.47
CA LEU A 117 5.13 -10.89 9.41
C LEU A 117 5.47 -10.26 10.77
N GLU A 118 4.90 -10.79 11.86
CA GLU A 118 4.92 -10.20 13.20
C GLU A 118 6.33 -9.84 13.68
N SER A 119 7.31 -10.72 13.39
CA SER A 119 8.71 -10.59 13.79
C SER A 119 9.66 -10.20 12.67
N THR A 120 9.16 -9.90 11.46
CA THR A 120 10.02 -9.63 10.30
C THR A 120 9.78 -8.27 9.69
N LEU A 121 8.54 -7.76 9.69
CA LEU A 121 8.19 -6.51 9.02
C LEU A 121 8.76 -5.31 9.75
N GLN A 122 9.69 -4.61 9.11
CA GLN A 122 10.38 -3.44 9.65
C GLN A 122 9.90 -2.13 9.05
N LYS A 123 9.42 -2.19 7.81
CA LYS A 123 9.02 -1.01 7.05
C LYS A 123 7.74 -1.26 6.27
N VAL A 124 6.82 -0.31 6.35
CA VAL A 124 5.66 -0.26 5.45
C VAL A 124 5.63 1.06 4.69
N VAL A 125 5.31 0.98 3.40
CA VAL A 125 5.21 2.13 2.51
C VAL A 125 3.86 2.10 1.82
N PHE A 126 3.10 3.18 1.92
CA PHE A 126 1.89 3.43 1.15
C PHE A 126 2.18 4.55 0.15
N SER A 127 1.99 4.29 -1.13
CA SER A 127 2.23 5.29 -2.18
C SER A 127 1.13 5.40 -3.23
N HIS A 128 1.10 6.56 -3.89
CA HIS A 128 0.19 6.90 -4.99
C HIS A 128 -1.27 6.53 -4.68
N ASN A 129 -1.80 7.10 -3.59
CA ASN A 129 -3.16 6.88 -3.10
C ASN A 129 -3.55 5.42 -2.80
N SER A 130 -2.59 4.56 -2.46
CA SER A 130 -2.88 3.21 -1.98
C SER A 130 -3.84 3.20 -0.78
N THR A 131 -4.63 2.14 -0.66
CA THR A 131 -5.57 1.98 0.45
C THR A 131 -4.84 1.92 1.79
N VAL A 132 -5.16 2.86 2.67
CA VAL A 132 -4.65 2.93 4.03
C VAL A 132 -5.65 2.27 4.98
N PRO A 133 -5.21 1.44 5.95
CA PRO A 133 -6.11 0.80 6.90
C PRO A 133 -6.90 1.83 7.72
N ARG A 134 -8.23 1.64 7.80
CA ARG A 134 -9.07 2.46 8.70
C ARG A 134 -8.83 2.15 10.18
N ASN A 135 -8.42 0.92 10.48
CA ASN A 135 -8.11 0.46 11.83
C ASN A 135 -6.69 -0.12 11.86
N TRP A 136 -5.75 0.68 12.35
CA TRP A 136 -4.35 0.31 12.45
C TRP A 136 -4.12 -0.82 13.46
N ALA A 137 -4.94 -0.90 14.51
CA ALA A 137 -4.78 -1.89 15.60
C ALA A 137 -4.99 -3.29 15.09
N PHE A 138 -5.99 -3.44 14.24
CA PHE A 138 -6.25 -4.68 13.54
C PHE A 138 -5.16 -4.96 12.50
N PHE A 139 -4.83 -3.98 11.64
CA PHE A 139 -3.94 -4.22 10.50
C PHE A 139 -2.49 -4.54 10.91
N PHE A 140 -1.98 -3.87 11.94
CA PHE A 140 -0.62 -4.08 12.46
C PHE A 140 -0.59 -4.85 13.79
N ALA A 141 -1.66 -5.59 14.10
CA ALA A 141 -1.72 -6.42 15.30
C ALA A 141 -0.49 -7.34 15.40
N GLY A 142 0.19 -7.34 16.54
CA GLY A 142 1.32 -8.23 16.81
C GLY A 142 2.64 -7.86 16.13
N MET A 143 2.72 -6.77 15.36
CA MET A 143 3.97 -6.36 14.71
C MET A 143 4.97 -5.82 15.74
N THR A 144 5.98 -6.62 16.07
CA THR A 144 6.99 -6.24 17.08
C THR A 144 8.18 -5.52 16.46
N GLU A 145 8.47 -5.71 15.18
CA GLU A 145 9.65 -5.16 14.51
C GLU A 145 9.38 -3.93 13.63
N LEU A 146 8.13 -3.44 13.56
CA LEU A 146 7.78 -2.32 12.67
C LEU A 146 8.38 -1.00 13.19
N VAL A 147 9.42 -0.52 12.51
CA VAL A 147 10.18 0.69 12.92
C VAL A 147 9.86 1.90 12.04
N GLU A 148 9.51 1.69 10.78
CA GLU A 148 9.36 2.76 9.79
C GLU A 148 8.05 2.69 9.01
N MET A 149 7.36 3.83 8.93
CA MET A 149 6.17 4.00 8.12
C MET A 149 6.34 5.20 7.19
N VAL A 150 6.01 5.00 5.92
CA VAL A 150 6.16 6.02 4.87
C VAL A 150 4.86 6.17 4.11
N PHE A 151 4.42 7.42 3.98
CA PHE A 151 3.36 7.84 3.07
C PHE A 151 3.96 8.72 1.98
N PHE A 152 3.77 8.33 0.72
CA PHE A 152 4.36 9.03 -0.41
C PHE A 152 3.32 9.29 -1.48
N ASP A 153 3.15 10.55 -1.88
CA ASP A 153 2.15 10.90 -2.89
C ASP A 153 0.73 10.41 -2.52
N MET A 154 0.38 10.65 -1.25
CA MET A 154 -0.89 10.23 -0.67
C MET A 154 -1.79 11.44 -0.49
N SER A 155 -3.05 11.33 -0.89
CA SER A 155 -4.05 12.37 -0.68
C SER A 155 -5.02 11.98 0.42
N GLY A 156 -5.53 12.99 1.13
CA GLY A 156 -6.65 12.81 2.04
C GLY A 156 -6.33 12.03 3.32
N LEU A 157 -5.06 12.01 3.76
CA LEU A 157 -4.68 11.30 4.97
C LEU A 157 -5.41 11.87 6.19
N ARG A 158 -5.86 11.00 7.08
CA ARG A 158 -6.55 11.37 8.33
C ARG A 158 -5.84 10.70 9.49
N PHE A 159 -5.27 11.50 10.38
CA PHE A 159 -4.59 11.00 11.56
C PHE A 159 -5.37 11.40 12.80
N THR A 160 -6.12 10.45 13.36
CA THR A 160 -6.83 10.65 14.63
C THR A 160 -6.23 9.77 15.71
N SER A 161 -6.16 10.26 16.93
CA SER A 161 -5.81 9.52 18.14
C SER A 161 -6.56 8.18 18.25
N SER A 162 -7.84 8.15 17.88
CA SER A 162 -8.65 6.91 17.86
C SER A 162 -8.16 5.86 16.86
N SER A 163 -7.56 6.27 15.75
CA SER A 163 -6.99 5.36 14.76
C SER A 163 -5.63 4.80 15.21
N GLN A 164 -4.94 5.48 16.12
CA GLN A 164 -3.56 5.19 16.52
C GLN A 164 -3.38 4.33 17.77
N GLY A 165 -4.45 4.01 18.49
CA GLY A 165 -4.40 3.00 19.55
C GLY A 165 -3.88 1.64 19.08
N GLY A 166 -3.68 1.50 17.77
CA GLY A 166 -3.19 0.32 17.09
C GLY A 166 -1.82 0.36 16.44
N LEU A 167 -1.13 1.51 16.42
CA LEU A 167 0.22 1.54 15.87
C LEU A 167 1.19 0.86 16.85
N PRO A 168 2.12 0.02 16.37
CA PRO A 168 3.13 -0.58 17.22
C PRO A 168 3.98 0.47 17.92
N ARG A 169 4.25 0.26 19.23
CA ARG A 169 5.13 1.15 20.01
C ARG A 169 6.56 1.16 19.47
N THR A 170 6.95 0.15 18.70
CA THR A 170 8.26 0.06 18.08
C THR A 170 8.45 1.01 16.90
N LEU A 171 7.39 1.71 16.45
CA LEU A 171 7.46 2.68 15.38
C LEU A 171 8.27 3.91 15.80
N ARG A 172 9.42 4.12 15.15
CA ARG A 172 10.35 5.23 15.44
C ARG A 172 10.41 6.28 14.34
N LYS A 173 10.01 5.92 13.12
CA LYS A 173 10.14 6.78 11.95
C LYS A 173 8.82 6.88 11.21
N LEU A 174 8.35 8.10 11.03
CA LEU A 174 7.16 8.43 10.25
C LEU A 174 7.51 9.48 9.19
N HIS A 175 7.35 9.11 7.93
CA HIS A 175 7.65 9.97 6.79
C HIS A 175 6.38 10.26 6.00
N LEU A 176 6.08 11.54 5.79
CA LEU A 176 5.03 12.00 4.88
C LEU A 176 5.70 12.86 3.81
N VAL A 177 5.61 12.42 2.55
CA VAL A 177 6.32 13.03 1.42
C VAL A 177 5.35 13.25 0.27
N ARG A 178 5.22 14.50 -0.20
CA ARG A 178 4.26 14.87 -1.25
C ARG A 178 2.84 14.44 -0.95
N SER A 179 2.44 14.50 0.32
CA SER A 179 1.14 14.01 0.77
C SER A 179 0.26 15.13 1.28
N SER A 180 -1.06 14.99 1.14
CA SER A 180 -2.04 15.89 1.77
C SER A 180 -2.74 15.23 2.94
N ILE A 181 -2.92 16.01 3.99
CA ILE A 181 -3.59 15.63 5.23
C ILE A 181 -4.88 16.44 5.30
N THR A 182 -6.01 15.74 5.42
CA THR A 182 -7.34 16.37 5.55
C THR A 182 -7.68 16.70 7.00
N SER A 183 -7.24 15.86 7.93
CA SER A 183 -7.52 16.07 9.35
C SER A 183 -6.46 15.43 10.24
N VAL A 184 -6.00 16.20 11.22
CA VAL A 184 -5.24 15.72 12.38
C VAL A 184 -5.95 16.18 13.66
N ASP A 185 -5.95 15.36 14.70
CA ASP A 185 -6.35 15.82 16.04
C ASP A 185 -5.12 16.19 16.90
N ASP A 186 -5.35 16.86 18.02
CA ASP A 186 -4.29 17.40 18.89
C ASP A 186 -3.36 16.34 19.51
N TYR A 187 -3.76 15.06 19.47
CA TYR A 187 -3.11 13.94 20.13
C TYR A 187 -2.63 12.86 19.15
N TRP A 188 -2.63 13.13 17.85
CA TRP A 188 -2.27 12.19 16.79
C TRP A 188 -0.78 11.76 16.80
N LEU A 189 0.03 12.14 17.78
CA LEU A 189 1.36 11.56 17.95
C LEU A 189 1.59 11.04 19.38
N SER A 190 0.59 11.18 20.25
CA SER A 190 0.74 10.95 21.68
C SER A 190 1.01 9.49 22.04
N SER A 191 0.52 8.53 21.24
CA SER A 191 0.74 7.09 21.46
C SER A 191 2.11 6.61 20.96
N LEU A 192 2.76 7.37 20.06
CA LEU A 192 4.05 7.04 19.47
C LEU A 192 5.19 7.58 20.34
N VAL A 193 5.26 7.09 21.59
CA VAL A 193 6.18 7.59 22.62
C VAL A 193 7.66 7.43 22.25
N ASP A 194 7.97 6.44 21.40
CA ASP A 194 9.33 6.16 20.92
C ASP A 194 9.61 6.77 19.54
N LEU A 195 8.76 7.67 19.03
CA LEU A 195 8.97 8.31 17.73
C LEU A 195 10.21 9.20 17.76
N GLN A 196 11.19 8.86 16.93
CA GLN A 196 12.49 9.55 16.82
C GLN A 196 12.54 10.48 15.61
N THR A 197 11.79 10.17 14.55
CA THR A 197 11.83 10.93 13.30
C THR A 197 10.42 11.13 12.77
N LEU A 198 10.01 12.39 12.70
CA LEU A 198 8.86 12.83 11.92
C LEU A 198 9.37 13.69 10.76
N SER A 199 9.21 13.20 9.53
CA SER A 199 9.70 13.86 8.33
C SER A 199 8.53 14.29 7.46
N LEU A 200 8.24 15.59 7.44
CA LEU A 200 7.23 16.18 6.56
C LEU A 200 7.91 16.91 5.40
N ARG A 201 7.70 16.46 4.17
CA ARG A 201 8.29 17.08 2.97
C ARG A 201 7.23 17.29 1.91
N HIS A 202 7.00 18.53 1.49
CA HIS A 202 5.94 18.88 0.53
C HIS A 202 4.56 18.40 1.00
N VAL A 203 4.18 18.77 2.23
CA VAL A 203 2.90 18.41 2.86
C VAL A 203 2.10 19.69 3.13
N ASN A 204 0.77 19.62 3.07
CA ASN A 204 -0.15 20.75 3.33
C ASN A 204 -0.38 21.05 4.82
N LEU A 205 0.49 20.59 5.73
CA LEU A 205 0.33 20.79 7.17
C LEU A 205 0.81 22.20 7.54
N THR A 206 -0.12 23.05 8.01
CA THR A 206 0.17 24.45 8.30
C THR A 206 0.54 24.73 9.75
N ALA A 207 0.12 23.88 10.70
CA ALA A 207 0.40 24.05 12.12
C ALA A 207 0.44 22.73 12.89
N PHE A 208 1.19 22.71 13.99
CA PHE A 208 1.16 21.66 15.01
C PHE A 208 0.54 22.21 16.29
N ALA A 209 -0.38 21.45 16.90
CA ALA A 209 -0.77 21.71 18.28
C ALA A 209 0.43 21.45 19.20
N ARG A 210 0.66 22.30 20.22
CA ARG A 210 1.79 22.11 21.17
C ARG A 210 1.75 20.74 21.86
N THR A 211 0.55 20.19 22.06
CA THR A 211 0.29 18.86 22.61
C THR A 211 0.85 17.71 21.76
N SER A 212 1.14 17.95 20.47
CA SER A 212 1.74 16.95 19.58
C SER A 212 3.27 16.87 19.66
N VAL A 213 3.93 17.84 20.30
CA VAL A 213 5.41 17.96 20.41
C VAL A 213 5.92 17.68 21.83
N ALA A 214 5.04 17.61 22.82
CA ALA A 214 5.38 17.42 24.22
C ALA A 214 5.69 15.94 24.54
N ASN A 215 6.74 15.37 23.95
CA ASN A 215 7.39 14.18 24.50
C ASN A 215 8.88 14.02 24.14
N GLY A 216 9.45 14.96 23.37
CA GLY A 216 10.87 14.99 23.05
C GLY A 216 11.63 16.06 23.83
N GLY A 217 11.92 15.85 25.11
CA GLY A 217 12.99 16.57 25.81
C GLY A 217 12.61 17.37 27.07
N ARG A 218 13.48 17.24 28.06
CA ARG A 218 13.51 17.89 29.39
C ARG A 218 13.32 19.42 29.38
N GLN A 219 12.66 19.90 30.44
CA GLN A 219 12.66 21.24 31.06
C GLN A 219 13.50 22.37 30.40
N ALA A 220 12.80 23.42 29.98
CA ALA A 220 13.14 24.83 30.21
C ALA A 220 11.79 25.59 30.16
N GLY A 221 11.30 26.18 31.25
CA GLY A 221 11.70 27.53 31.67
C GLY A 221 10.77 28.56 31.02
N ASP A 222 10.00 29.30 31.83
CA ASP A 222 9.04 30.33 31.46
C ASP A 222 9.35 31.14 30.19
N ALA A 223 8.36 31.28 29.31
CA ALA A 223 8.15 32.52 28.54
C ALA A 223 6.74 32.57 27.94
N ALA A 224 6.06 33.68 28.25
CA ALA A 224 4.73 34.04 27.82
C ALA A 224 4.60 34.36 26.32
N ALA A 225 3.34 34.44 25.89
CA ALA A 225 2.78 35.24 24.81
C ALA A 225 2.93 34.76 23.34
N GLY A 226 1.82 34.91 22.61
CA GLY A 226 1.83 35.13 21.17
C GLY A 226 1.24 34.01 20.31
N VAL A 227 -0.09 33.99 20.19
CA VAL A 227 -0.76 33.41 19.03
C VAL A 227 -0.40 34.28 17.82
N ARG A 228 0.35 33.73 16.86
CA ARG A 228 0.45 34.30 15.50
C ARG A 228 -0.10 33.29 14.51
N ARG A 229 -1.25 33.65 13.92
CA ARG A 229 -1.72 33.11 12.65
C ARG A 229 -0.80 33.64 11.56
N LEU A 230 -0.35 32.76 10.66
CA LEU A 230 0.07 33.10 9.30
C LEU A 230 -1.02 32.58 8.36
#